data_AF-A0A937CW90-F1
#
_entry.id   AF-A0A937CW90-F1
#
_cell.length_a   1.000
_cell.length_b   1.000
_cell.length_c   1.000
_cell.angle_alpha   90.00
_cell.angle_beta   90.00
_cell.angle_gamma   90.00
#
_symmetry.space_group_name_H-M   'P 1'
#
loop_
_entity.id
_entity.type
_entity.pdbx_description
1 polymer ?
#
loop_
_entity_poly.entity_id
_entity_poly.type
_entity_poly.pdbx_seq_one_letter_code
_entity_poly.pdbx_strand_id
1 'polypeptide(L)'
;MPKPIVYLLALLLGVGALPLPYGYYIFLRLVAFLGFGISAYVAYTRKHGVLPWAYGVLAVIFNPFVKVFFPKSVWAAIDLAAALLILVTAKHITTGSSR
;
A
#
# COMPACT_ATOMS: atom_id res chain seq x y z
N MET A 1 1.37 12.76 -2.77
CA MET A 1 2.60 11.96 -2.57
C MET A 1 3.50 12.08 -3.81
N PRO A 2 4.83 12.15 -3.68
CA PRO A 2 5.74 12.11 -4.82
C PRO A 2 5.58 10.80 -5.61
N LYS A 3 5.62 10.88 -6.96
CA LYS A 3 5.52 9.70 -7.84
C LYS A 3 6.53 8.59 -7.53
N PRO A 4 7.82 8.87 -7.23
CA PRO A 4 8.78 7.81 -6.93
C PRO A 4 8.37 6.94 -5.75
N ILE A 5 7.76 7.54 -4.71
CA ILE A 5 7.32 6.81 -3.51
C ILE A 5 6.18 5.85 -3.86
N VAL A 6 5.26 6.24 -4.73
CA VAL A 6 4.16 5.38 -5.19
C VAL A 6 4.68 4.16 -5.92
N TYR A 7 5.61 4.36 -6.87
CA TYR A 7 6.18 3.26 -7.64
C TYR A 7 7.07 2.36 -6.80
N LEU A 8 7.85 2.92 -5.87
CA LEU A 8 8.64 2.15 -4.92
C LEU A 8 7.73 1.29 -4.04
N LEU A 9 6.63 1.85 -3.53
CA LEU A 9 5.69 1.10 -2.70
C LEU A 9 5.04 -0.04 -3.49
N ALA A 10 4.60 0.22 -4.72
CA ALA A 10 4.05 -0.81 -5.60
C ALA A 10 5.07 -1.93 -5.90
N LEU A 11 6.34 -1.58 -6.14
CA LEU A 11 7.41 -2.54 -6.36
C LEU A 11 7.65 -3.41 -5.13
N LEU A 12 7.73 -2.80 -3.93
CA LEU A 12 7.92 -3.54 -2.69
C LEU A 12 6.76 -4.51 -2.43
N LEU A 13 5.52 -4.07 -2.64
CA LEU A 13 4.36 -4.96 -2.53
C LEU A 13 4.42 -6.11 -3.56
N GLY A 14 4.79 -5.81 -4.81
CA GLY A 14 4.96 -6.84 -5.83
C GLY A 14 6.03 -7.88 -5.47
N VAL A 15 7.15 -7.44 -4.90
CA VAL A 15 8.22 -8.31 -4.42
C VAL A 15 7.76 -9.14 -3.20
N GLY A 16 6.86 -8.62 -2.36
CA GLY A 16 6.24 -9.35 -1.25
C GLY A 16 5.47 -10.61 -1.64
N ALA A 17 5.00 -10.70 -2.89
CA ALA A 17 4.36 -11.90 -3.42
C ALA A 17 5.31 -13.11 -3.57
N LEU A 18 6.62 -12.88 -3.55
CA LEU A 18 7.64 -13.92 -3.64
C LEU A 18 7.91 -14.57 -2.27
N PRO A 19 8.39 -15.82 -2.22
CA PRO A 19 8.78 -16.48 -0.97
C PRO A 19 10.08 -15.88 -0.43
N LEU A 20 9.95 -14.88 0.44
CA LEU A 20 11.07 -14.10 0.98
C LEU A 20 11.35 -14.45 2.45
N PRO A 21 12.53 -14.06 3.00
CA PRO A 21 12.83 -14.25 4.41
C PRO A 21 11.88 -13.44 5.30
N TYR A 22 11.63 -13.93 6.51
CA TYR A 22 10.68 -13.33 7.46
C TYR A 22 10.91 -11.82 7.72
N GLY A 23 12.17 -11.40 7.78
CA GLY A 23 12.54 -9.99 7.98
C GLY A 23 12.01 -9.06 6.90
N TYR A 24 11.87 -9.53 5.65
CA TYR A 24 11.30 -8.76 4.56
C TYR A 24 9.85 -8.38 4.84
N TYR A 25 9.04 -9.31 5.34
CA TYR A 25 7.61 -9.05 5.60
C TYR A 25 7.39 -8.09 6.77
N ILE A 26 8.29 -8.07 7.77
CA ILE A 26 8.25 -7.07 8.84
C ILE A 26 8.49 -5.67 8.27
N PHE A 27 9.56 -5.52 7.47
CA PHE A 27 9.90 -4.26 6.82
C PHE A 27 8.77 -3.80 5.88
N LEU A 28 8.27 -4.71 5.04
CA LEU A 28 7.19 -4.43 4.10
C LEU A 28 5.95 -3.93 4.82
N ARG A 29 5.52 -4.58 5.90
CA ARG A 29 4.35 -4.16 6.70
C ARG A 29 4.51 -2.74 7.23
N LEU A 30 5.68 -2.38 7.76
CA LEU A 30 5.93 -1.03 8.27
C LEU A 30 5.85 0.03 7.16
N VAL A 31 6.50 -0.22 6.02
CA VAL A 31 6.50 0.71 4.88
C VAL A 31 5.11 0.81 4.25
N ALA A 32 4.42 -0.32 4.07
CA ALA A 32 3.06 -0.37 3.54
C ALA A 32 2.05 0.30 4.46
N PHE A 33 2.15 0.08 5.78
CA PHE A 33 1.31 0.74 6.77
C PHE A 33 1.41 2.27 6.65
N LEU A 34 2.63 2.81 6.67
CA LEU A 34 2.86 4.26 6.54
C LEU A 34 2.44 4.78 5.16
N GLY A 35 2.81 4.07 4.10
CA GLY A 35 2.49 4.47 2.72
C GLY A 35 0.98 4.50 2.46
N PHE A 36 0.24 3.51 2.94
CA PHE A 36 -1.22 3.48 2.83
C PHE A 36 -1.90 4.47 3.77
N GLY A 37 -1.37 4.71 4.97
CA GLY A 37 -1.86 5.76 5.85
C GLY A 37 -1.74 7.16 5.23
N ILE A 38 -0.58 7.47 4.63
CA ILE A 38 -0.37 8.73 3.90
C ILE A 38 -1.28 8.79 2.67
N SER A 39 -1.43 7.69 1.92
CA SER A 39 -2.31 7.63 0.75
C SER A 39 -3.78 7.85 1.11
N ALA A 40 -4.24 7.31 2.24
CA ALA A 40 -5.57 7.54 2.77
C ALA A 40 -5.78 9.03 3.11
N TYR A 41 -4.82 9.65 3.81
CA TYR A 41 -4.88 11.08 4.14
C TYR A 41 -4.88 11.98 2.90
N VAL A 42 -4.03 11.68 1.91
CA VAL A 42 -4.00 12.43 0.65
C VAL A 42 -5.30 12.26 -0.13
N ALA A 43 -5.84 11.04 -0.20
CA ALA A 43 -7.12 10.79 -0.86
C ALA A 43 -8.26 11.57 -0.16
N TYR A 44 -8.24 11.62 1.17
CA TYR A 44 -9.24 12.32 1.98
C TYR A 44 -9.19 13.84 1.75
N THR A 45 -8.00 14.44 1.82
CA THR A 45 -7.80 15.88 1.58
C THR A 45 -8.17 16.31 0.16
N ARG A 46 -8.04 15.40 -0.82
CA ARG A 46 -8.48 15.60 -2.21
C ARG A 46 -9.96 15.30 -2.45
N LYS A 47 -10.74 15.03 -1.39
CA LYS A 47 -12.18 14.75 -1.44
C LYS A 47 -12.56 13.57 -2.35
N HIS A 48 -11.68 12.57 -2.46
CA HIS A 48 -12.05 11.31 -3.11
C HIS A 48 -13.03 10.55 -2.21
N GLY A 49 -14.10 9.99 -2.78
CA GLY A 49 -15.15 9.33 -2.01
C GLY A 49 -14.68 8.03 -1.34
N VAL A 50 -14.40 6.99 -2.13
CA VAL A 50 -14.14 5.64 -1.62
C VAL A 50 -12.65 5.38 -1.34
N LEU A 51 -11.74 6.06 -2.04
CA LEU A 51 -10.29 5.82 -1.94
C LEU A 51 -9.70 5.99 -0.53
N PRO A 52 -10.09 6.99 0.29
CA PRO A 52 -9.56 7.12 1.64
C PRO A 52 -9.84 5.89 2.50
N TRP A 53 -11.04 5.32 2.37
CA TRP A 53 -11.46 4.13 3.10
C TRP A 53 -10.73 2.89 2.60
N ALA A 54 -10.58 2.72 1.29
CA ALA A 54 -9.82 1.61 0.71
C ALA A 54 -8.36 1.60 1.23
N TYR A 55 -7.70 2.76 1.22
CA TYR A 55 -6.35 2.90 1.75
C TYR A 55 -6.28 2.75 3.27
N GLY A 56 -7.29 3.22 4.01
CA GLY A 56 -7.38 3.03 5.46
C GLY A 56 -7.47 1.55 5.84
N VAL A 57 -8.29 0.77 5.14
CA VAL A 57 -8.39 -0.69 5.34
C VAL A 57 -7.06 -1.36 5.04
N LEU A 58 -6.40 -1.00 3.93
CA LEU A 58 -5.07 -1.54 3.62
C LEU A 58 -4.04 -1.19 4.70
N ALA A 59 -4.04 0.04 5.22
CA ALA A 59 -3.18 0.40 6.34
C ALA A 59 -3.46 -0.50 7.55
N VAL A 60 -4.72 -0.74 7.90
CA VAL A 60 -5.06 -1.66 9.01
C VAL A 60 -4.57 -3.09 8.75
N ILE A 61 -4.72 -3.60 7.53
CA ILE A 61 -4.26 -4.95 7.16
C ILE A 61 -2.73 -5.05 7.29
N PHE A 62 -1.98 -4.07 6.79
CA PHE A 62 -0.52 -4.03 6.84
C PHE A 62 0.05 -3.57 8.18
N ASN A 63 -0.80 -3.25 9.16
CA ASN A 63 -0.37 -2.74 10.45
C ASN A 63 0.57 -3.74 11.18
N PRO A 64 1.78 -3.34 11.59
CA PRO A 64 2.73 -4.23 12.26
C PRO A 64 2.36 -4.55 13.72
N PHE A 65 1.50 -3.75 14.35
CA PHE A 65 1.11 -3.88 15.75
C PHE A 65 -0.01 -4.92 15.94
N VAL A 66 -0.90 -5.06 14.95
CA VAL A 66 -2.00 -6.03 15.00
C VAL A 66 -1.61 -7.27 14.19
N LYS A 67 -1.47 -8.41 14.86
CA LYS A 67 -1.15 -9.68 14.19
C LYS A 67 -2.39 -10.21 13.46
N VAL A 68 -2.42 -10.01 12.15
CA VAL A 68 -3.37 -10.69 11.26
C VAL A 68 -2.76 -12.00 10.76
N PHE A 69 -3.42 -13.12 11.07
CA PHE A 69 -3.00 -14.46 10.68
C PHE A 69 -3.68 -14.85 9.36
N PHE A 70 -2.93 -14.78 8.27
CA PHE A 70 -3.34 -15.35 6.98
C PHE A 70 -2.28 -16.33 6.46
N PRO A 71 -2.69 -17.35 5.68
CA PRO A 71 -1.75 -18.17 4.92
C PRO A 71 -0.88 -17.34 3.99
N LYS A 72 0.33 -17.82 3.68
CA LYS A 72 1.26 -17.10 2.78
C LYS A 72 0.66 -16.82 1.40
N SER A 73 -0.13 -17.74 0.85
CA SER A 73 -0.82 -17.56 -0.43
C SER A 73 -1.81 -16.39 -0.41
N VAL A 74 -2.52 -16.23 0.70
CA VAL A 74 -3.47 -15.11 0.89
C VAL A 74 -2.70 -13.79 1.03
N TRP A 75 -1.58 -13.78 1.78
CA TRP A 75 -0.71 -12.59 1.85
C TRP A 75 -0.16 -12.19 0.49
N ALA A 76 0.33 -13.13 -0.31
CA ALA A 76 0.79 -12.84 -1.67
C ALA A 76 -0.32 -12.23 -2.55
N ALA A 77 -1.55 -12.71 -2.42
CA ALA A 77 -2.69 -12.14 -3.15
C ALA A 77 -3.03 -10.71 -2.67
N ILE A 78 -3.00 -10.47 -1.34
CA ILE A 78 -3.21 -9.14 -0.76
C ILE A 78 -2.13 -8.17 -1.24
N ASP A 79 -0.86 -8.59 -1.22
CA ASP A 79 0.28 -7.77 -1.64
C ASP A 79 0.15 -7.37 -3.12
N LEU A 80 -0.17 -8.32 -4.00
CA LEU A 80 -0.40 -8.05 -5.43
C LEU A 80 -1.61 -7.14 -5.66
N ALA A 81 -2.73 -7.37 -4.97
CA ALA A 81 -3.92 -6.54 -5.09
C ALA A 81 -3.64 -5.11 -4.62
N ALA A 82 -2.89 -4.95 -3.53
CA ALA A 82 -2.50 -3.66 -2.99
C ALA A 82 -1.52 -2.92 -3.92
N ALA A 83 -0.57 -3.64 -4.53
CA ALA A 83 0.33 -3.11 -5.56
C ALA A 83 -0.46 -2.61 -6.78
N LEU A 84 -1.43 -3.39 -7.27
CA LEU A 84 -2.25 -3.00 -8.40
C LEU A 84 -3.13 -1.78 -8.08
N LEU A 85 -3.77 -1.77 -6.91
CA LEU A 85 -4.64 -0.68 -6.47
C LEU A 85 -3.88 0.66 -6.43
N ILE A 86 -2.68 0.68 -5.85
CA ILE A 86 -1.91 1.93 -5.75
C ILE A 86 -1.39 2.39 -7.11
N LEU A 87 -1.09 1.47 -8.04
CA LEU A 87 -0.70 1.82 -9.41
C LEU A 87 -1.86 2.42 -10.21
N VAL A 88 -3.04 1.77 -10.19
CA VAL A 88 -4.23 2.24 -10.90
C VAL A 88 -4.66 3.62 -10.39
N THR A 89 -4.58 3.83 -9.09
CA THR A 89 -5.04 5.07 -8.44
C THR A 89 -3.91 6.10 -8.25
N ALA A 90 -2.70 5.84 -8.77
CA ALA A 90 -1.53 6.70 -8.64
C ALA A 90 -1.81 8.15 -9.06
N LYS A 91 -2.58 8.37 -10.13
CA LYS A 91 -2.94 9.72 -10.61
C LYS A 91 -3.74 10.53 -9.57
N HIS A 92 -4.54 9.86 -8.74
CA HIS A 92 -5.39 10.49 -7.74
C HIS A 92 -4.62 10.89 -6.47
N ILE A 93 -3.52 10.21 -6.16
CA ILE A 93 -2.71 10.43 -4.94
C ILE A 93 -1.36 11.09 -5.20
N THR A 94 -0.90 11.16 -6.46
CA THR A 94 0.36 11.80 -6.80
C THR A 94 0.24 13.32 -6.92
N THR A 95 1.25 14.05 -6.46
CA THR A 95 1.38 15.49 -6.70
C THR A 95 2.25 15.67 -7.94
N GLY A 96 1.69 16.18 -9.04
CA GLY A 96 2.45 16.53 -10.24
C GLY A 96 1.97 15.84 -11.52
N SER A 97 0.93 16.38 -12.15
CA SER A 97 0.79 16.37 -13.61
C SER A 97 0.18 17.71 -14.03
N SER A 98 0.88 18.78 -13.68
CA SER A 98 0.67 20.12 -14.24
C SER A 98 2.00 20.55 -14.85
N ARG A 99 2.40 19.87 -15.92
CA ARG A 99 3.22 20.39 -17.01
C ARG A 99 2.78 19.67 -18.28
#